data_AF-S9UP49-F1
#
_entry.id   AF-S9UP49-F1
#
_cell.length_a   1.000
_cell.length_b   1.000
_cell.length_c   1.000
_cell.angle_alpha   90.00
_cell.angle_beta   90.00
_cell.angle_gamma   90.00
#
_symmetry.space_group_name_H-M   'P 1'
#
loop_
_entity.id
_entity.type
_entity.pdbx_description
1 polymer ?
#
loop_
_entity_poly.entity_id
_entity_poly.type
_entity_poly.pdbx_seq_one_letter_code
_entity_poly.pdbx_strand_id
1 'polypeptide(L)'
;MVLDLLIAVKAHQDPTLAFRSSCCEGVCGSCAMNINGINSLACITFAQHHTTVGPLPNFPVIKDFVVDLRHFFQQYAYIRPFVRNVNLHRNQIDGIVSRYENISRALTGVTPQVGAALTQPKEETAEIETEIVAGLRIADALSESGNVTQLLNALERLERGGLVLDNNGVISLLNETLDNYARRHKA
;
A
#
# COMPACT_ATOMS: atom_id res chain seq x y z
N MET A 1 9.38 -24.25 -23.74
CA MET A 1 8.90 -23.79 -22.41
C MET A 1 7.41 -23.53 -22.49
N VAL A 2 6.70 -23.47 -21.36
CA VAL A 2 5.26 -23.16 -21.33
C VAL A 2 4.98 -21.81 -21.99
N LEU A 3 5.86 -20.83 -21.80
CA LEU A 3 5.74 -19.52 -22.45
C LEU A 3 5.75 -19.62 -23.99
N ASP A 4 6.60 -20.47 -24.57
CA ASP A 4 6.67 -20.65 -26.03
C ASP A 4 5.35 -21.21 -26.59
N LEU A 5 4.73 -22.13 -25.85
CA LEU A 5 3.40 -22.66 -26.22
C LEU A 5 2.33 -21.57 -26.16
N LEU A 6 2.32 -20.73 -25.11
CA LEU A 6 1.37 -19.63 -24.99
C LEU A 6 1.55 -18.60 -26.12
N ILE A 7 2.78 -18.30 -26.51
CA ILE A 7 3.10 -17.43 -27.66
C ILE A 7 2.60 -18.07 -28.95
N ALA A 8 2.85 -19.36 -29.16
CA ALA A 8 2.40 -20.07 -30.36
C ALA A 8 0.86 -20.13 -30.47
N VAL A 9 0.16 -20.38 -29.35
CA VAL A 9 -1.31 -20.32 -29.29
C VAL A 9 -1.80 -18.92 -29.64
N LYS A 10 -1.19 -17.89 -29.05
CA LYS A 10 -1.57 -16.50 -29.35
C LYS A 10 -1.33 -16.12 -30.82
N ALA A 11 -0.24 -16.61 -31.41
CA ALA A 11 0.13 -16.27 -32.79
C ALA A 11 -0.72 -17.01 -33.83
N HIS A 12 -1.10 -18.25 -33.56
CA HIS A 12 -1.64 -19.15 -34.59
C HIS A 12 -3.05 -19.68 -34.33
N GLN A 13 -3.58 -19.54 -33.11
CA GLN A 13 -4.88 -20.12 -32.74
C GLN A 13 -5.84 -19.07 -32.18
N ASP A 14 -5.40 -18.29 -31.19
CA ASP A 14 -6.24 -17.28 -30.55
C ASP A 14 -5.45 -15.99 -30.23
N PRO A 15 -5.50 -14.97 -31.11
CA PRO A 15 -4.81 -13.71 -30.87
C PRO A 15 -5.38 -12.90 -29.70
N THR A 16 -6.55 -13.26 -29.16
CA THR A 16 -7.19 -12.54 -28.05
C THR A 16 -6.60 -12.90 -26.69
N LEU A 17 -5.93 -14.06 -26.57
CA LEU A 17 -5.29 -14.56 -25.36
C LEU A 17 -4.30 -13.55 -24.76
N ALA A 18 -4.48 -13.21 -23.48
CA ALA A 18 -3.64 -12.25 -22.76
C ALA A 18 -2.80 -12.91 -21.65
N PHE A 19 -1.50 -12.58 -21.65
CA PHE A 19 -0.56 -12.93 -20.58
C PHE A 19 0.56 -11.90 -20.54
N ARG A 20 1.31 -11.83 -19.43
CA ARG A 20 2.48 -10.97 -19.29
C ARG A 20 3.76 -11.76 -19.56
N SER A 21 4.68 -11.20 -20.33
CA SER A 21 6.01 -11.77 -20.59
C SER A 21 6.99 -10.66 -20.99
N SER A 22 8.28 -10.82 -20.67
CA SER A 22 9.32 -9.85 -21.02
C SER A 22 10.69 -10.52 -21.24
N CYS A 23 11.41 -10.91 -20.18
CA CYS A 23 12.82 -11.33 -20.30
C CYS A 23 13.06 -12.72 -20.91
N CYS A 24 12.06 -13.62 -20.90
CA CYS A 24 12.16 -15.01 -21.38
C CYS A 24 13.21 -15.92 -20.70
N GLU A 25 13.99 -15.43 -19.76
CA GLU A 25 15.06 -16.17 -19.05
C GLU A 25 14.87 -16.29 -17.52
N GLY A 26 13.69 -15.93 -17.01
CA GLY A 26 13.35 -16.12 -15.59
C GLY A 26 13.77 -15.01 -14.62
N VAL A 27 14.29 -13.88 -15.09
CA VAL A 27 14.80 -12.79 -14.23
C VAL A 27 13.74 -11.75 -13.85
N CYS A 28 12.85 -11.37 -14.77
CA CYS A 28 11.92 -10.25 -14.55
C CYS A 28 10.66 -10.61 -13.74
N GLY A 29 10.35 -11.91 -13.56
CA GLY A 29 9.13 -12.36 -12.88
C GLY A 29 7.80 -12.09 -13.59
N SER A 30 7.78 -11.50 -14.78
CA SER A 30 6.53 -11.05 -15.44
C SER A 30 5.59 -12.18 -15.87
N CYS A 31 6.12 -13.37 -16.19
CA CYS A 31 5.34 -14.53 -16.65
C CYS A 31 4.99 -15.51 -15.52
N ALA A 32 4.81 -14.99 -14.30
CA ALA A 32 4.36 -15.77 -13.17
C ALA A 32 2.88 -16.18 -13.35
N MET A 33 2.61 -17.48 -13.23
CA MET A 33 1.28 -18.08 -13.38
C MET A 33 1.22 -19.43 -12.66
N ASN A 34 0.03 -20.01 -12.54
CA ASN A 34 -0.14 -21.36 -12.00
C ASN A 34 -0.01 -22.37 -13.14
N ILE A 35 0.94 -23.29 -13.04
CA ILE A 35 1.22 -24.33 -14.05
C ILE A 35 1.14 -25.68 -13.34
N ASN A 36 0.21 -26.54 -13.76
CA ASN A 36 -0.04 -27.84 -13.14
C ASN A 36 -0.26 -27.77 -11.62
N GLY A 37 -0.96 -26.74 -11.15
CA GLY A 37 -1.22 -26.51 -9.72
C GLY A 37 -0.10 -25.79 -8.98
N ILE A 38 1.06 -25.56 -9.60
CA ILE A 38 2.24 -24.97 -8.97
C ILE A 38 2.48 -23.56 -9.53
N ASN A 39 2.68 -22.58 -8.63
CA ASN A 39 3.04 -21.23 -9.04
C ASN A 39 4.49 -21.21 -9.55
N SER A 40 4.68 -20.90 -10.83
CA SER A 40 5.99 -20.91 -11.47
C SER A 40 6.09 -19.84 -12.57
N LEU A 41 7.28 -19.69 -13.14
CA LEU A 41 7.54 -18.81 -14.28
C LEU A 41 7.42 -19.61 -15.58
N ALA A 42 6.52 -19.19 -16.47
CA ALA A 42 6.26 -19.91 -17.72
C ALA A 42 7.48 -20.03 -18.65
N CYS A 43 8.40 -19.06 -18.59
CA CYS A 43 9.59 -19.02 -19.44
C CYS A 43 10.68 -20.04 -19.08
N ILE A 44 10.68 -20.57 -17.86
CA ILE A 44 11.66 -21.58 -17.40
C ILE A 44 11.00 -22.90 -17.00
N THR A 45 9.68 -23.00 -17.19
CA THR A 45 8.93 -24.23 -16.90
C THR A 45 8.76 -25.03 -18.19
N PHE A 46 9.19 -26.29 -18.18
CA PHE A 46 8.98 -27.21 -19.29
C PHE A 46 7.51 -27.61 -19.39
N ALA A 47 6.98 -27.62 -20.61
CA ALA A 47 5.65 -28.14 -20.86
C ALA A 47 5.67 -29.67 -20.86
N GLN A 48 4.60 -30.26 -20.34
CA GLN A 48 4.36 -31.71 -20.35
C GLN A 48 3.31 -32.05 -21.43
N HIS A 49 3.11 -33.34 -21.70
CA HIS A 49 2.11 -33.81 -22.66
C HIS A 49 0.70 -33.27 -22.35
N HIS A 50 0.36 -33.16 -21.07
CA HIS A 50 -0.81 -32.40 -20.60
C HIS A 50 -0.33 -31.33 -19.64
N THR A 51 -0.56 -30.06 -19.97
CA THR A 51 -0.17 -28.92 -19.14
C THR A 51 -1.38 -28.05 -18.89
N THR A 52 -1.77 -27.90 -17.62
CA THR A 52 -2.80 -26.96 -17.21
C THR A 52 -2.15 -25.63 -16.83
N VAL A 53 -2.74 -24.53 -17.30
CA VAL A 53 -2.26 -23.17 -17.03
C VAL A 53 -3.42 -22.35 -16.52
N GLY A 54 -3.18 -21.63 -15.42
CA GLY A 54 -4.13 -20.74 -14.77
C GLY A 54 -3.47 -19.45 -14.30
N PRO A 55 -4.26 -18.41 -13.97
CA PRO A 55 -3.72 -17.19 -13.36
C PRO A 55 -3.08 -17.50 -12.00
N LEU A 56 -2.30 -16.55 -11.48
CA LEU A 56 -1.80 -16.67 -10.11
C LEU A 56 -2.96 -16.73 -9.10
N PRO A 57 -2.95 -17.68 -8.16
CA PRO A 57 -3.98 -17.79 -7.14
C PRO A 57 -3.92 -16.58 -6.19
N ASN A 58 -5.05 -16.24 -5.57
CA ASN A 58 -5.21 -15.12 -4.63
C ASN A 58 -4.98 -13.72 -5.22
N PHE A 59 -4.94 -13.57 -6.55
CA PHE A 59 -4.96 -12.28 -7.21
C PHE A 59 -6.22 -12.10 -8.04
N PRO A 60 -6.86 -10.92 -8.03
CA PRO A 60 -7.96 -10.62 -8.95
C PRO A 60 -7.50 -10.72 -10.40
N VAL A 61 -8.25 -11.45 -11.23
CA VAL A 61 -7.97 -11.60 -12.66
C VAL A 61 -8.51 -10.39 -13.40
N ILE A 62 -7.66 -9.73 -14.20
CA ILE A 62 -8.07 -8.62 -15.08
C ILE A 62 -8.55 -9.19 -16.42
N LYS A 63 -7.73 -10.07 -17.03
CA LYS A 63 -8.05 -10.77 -18.28
C LYS A 63 -7.18 -12.01 -18.42
N ASP A 64 -7.77 -13.17 -18.71
CA ASP A 64 -7.07 -14.45 -18.94
C ASP A 64 -6.02 -14.75 -17.84
N PHE A 65 -4.71 -14.72 -18.17
CA PHE A 65 -3.62 -14.96 -17.21
C PHE A 65 -3.02 -13.66 -16.63
N VAL A 66 -3.59 -12.50 -16.96
CA VAL A 66 -3.18 -11.20 -16.43
C VAL A 66 -3.92 -10.91 -15.13
N VAL A 67 -3.16 -10.89 -14.04
CA VAL A 67 -3.67 -10.58 -12.69
C VAL A 67 -3.33 -9.16 -12.25
N ASP A 68 -4.11 -8.65 -11.30
CA ASP A 68 -3.88 -7.38 -10.62
C ASP A 68 -2.84 -7.51 -9.50
N LEU A 69 -1.68 -6.87 -9.69
CA LEU A 69 -0.56 -6.88 -8.74
C LEU A 69 -0.48 -5.60 -7.88
N ARG A 70 -1.46 -4.69 -7.96
CA ARG A 70 -1.41 -3.41 -7.24
C ARG A 70 -1.25 -3.59 -5.74
N HIS A 71 -2.02 -4.51 -5.15
CA HIS A 71 -1.94 -4.80 -3.71
C HIS A 71 -0.54 -5.30 -3.30
N PHE A 72 0.05 -6.21 -4.09
CA PHE A 72 1.41 -6.70 -3.86
C PHE A 72 2.44 -5.57 -3.85
N PHE A 73 2.39 -4.66 -4.83
CA PHE A 73 3.31 -3.53 -4.89
C PHE A 73 3.06 -2.49 -3.79
N GLN A 74 1.82 -2.30 -3.35
CA GLN A 74 1.49 -1.45 -2.21
C GLN A 74 2.11 -1.99 -0.91
N GLN A 75 2.00 -3.31 -0.66
CA GLN A 75 2.65 -3.95 0.48
C GLN A 75 4.18 -3.84 0.42
N TYR A 76 4.76 -4.01 -0.77
CA TYR A 76 6.20 -3.81 -0.97
C TYR A 76 6.64 -2.36 -0.72
N ALA A 77 5.86 -1.37 -1.14
CA ALA A 77 6.14 0.04 -0.86
C ALA A 77 6.03 0.38 0.63
N TYR A 78 5.07 -0.23 1.33
CA TYR A 78 4.83 -0.02 2.76
C TYR A 78 6.06 -0.33 3.62
N ILE A 79 6.81 -1.39 3.29
CA ILE A 79 8.02 -1.77 4.05
C ILE A 79 9.22 -0.82 3.80
N ARG A 80 9.13 0.08 2.81
CA ARG A 80 10.20 1.01 2.40
C ARG A 80 11.55 0.30 2.23
N PRO A 81 11.71 -0.55 1.19
CA PRO A 81 12.82 -1.48 1.03
C PRO A 81 14.05 -0.78 0.41
N PHE A 82 14.56 0.24 1.08
CA PHE A 82 15.74 0.99 0.69
C PHE A 82 16.58 1.34 1.92
N VAL A 83 17.88 1.56 1.70
CA VAL A 83 18.80 1.94 2.78
C VAL A 83 18.37 3.27 3.37
N ARG A 84 18.12 3.29 4.68
CA ARG A 84 17.81 4.52 5.42
C ARG A 84 19.08 4.99 6.11
N ASN A 85 19.50 6.21 5.79
CA ASN A 85 20.57 6.84 6.55
C ASN A 85 20.00 7.29 7.91
N VAL A 86 20.43 6.62 8.99
CA VAL A 86 20.02 6.94 10.36
C VAL A 86 20.49 8.31 10.83
N ASN A 87 21.48 8.91 10.14
CA ASN A 87 22.06 10.22 10.46
C ASN A 87 21.45 11.38 9.66
N LEU A 88 20.56 11.11 8.69
CA LEU A 88 19.70 12.15 8.13
C LEU A 88 18.52 12.30 9.08
N HIS A 89 18.48 13.39 9.84
CA HIS A 89 17.28 13.77 10.59
C HIS A 89 16.05 13.61 9.67
N ARG A 90 14.99 12.93 10.15
CA ARG A 90 13.78 12.58 9.37
C ARG A 90 13.29 13.70 8.45
N ASN A 91 13.37 14.95 8.91
CA ASN A 91 12.99 16.17 8.18
C ASN A 91 13.71 16.34 6.82
N GLN A 92 14.92 15.78 6.66
CA GLN A 92 15.68 15.84 5.41
C GLN A 92 15.22 14.80 4.37
N ILE A 93 14.73 13.63 4.80
CA ILE A 93 14.27 12.57 3.89
C ILE A 93 12.92 12.94 3.26
N ASP A 94 11.99 13.50 4.05
CA ASP A 94 10.70 13.98 3.53
C ASP A 94 10.90 15.11 2.51
N GLY A 95 11.93 15.95 2.73
CA GLY A 95 12.36 16.96 1.76
C GLY A 95 12.89 16.36 0.44
N ILE A 96 13.59 15.23 0.48
CA ILE A 96 14.10 14.55 -0.73
C ILE A 96 12.95 13.93 -1.53
N VAL A 97 12.00 13.26 -0.87
CA VAL A 97 10.83 12.67 -1.52
C VAL A 97 9.95 13.77 -2.13
N SER A 98 9.68 14.84 -1.40
CA SER A 98 8.94 16.00 -1.91
C SER A 98 9.64 16.65 -3.10
N ARG A 99 10.96 16.79 -3.05
CA ARG A 99 11.76 17.29 -4.19
C ARG A 99 11.66 16.38 -5.40
N TYR A 100 11.76 15.06 -5.21
CA TYR A 100 11.63 14.09 -6.29
C TYR A 100 10.23 14.15 -6.93
N GLU A 101 9.17 14.24 -6.12
CA GLU A 101 7.81 14.41 -6.64
C GLU A 101 7.63 15.72 -7.39
N ASN A 102 8.19 16.82 -6.88
CA ASN A 102 8.13 18.13 -7.54
C ASN A 102 8.90 18.14 -8.88
N ILE A 103 10.08 17.50 -8.92
CA ILE A 103 10.87 17.34 -10.15
C ILE A 103 10.11 16.45 -11.14
N SER A 104 9.55 15.34 -10.69
CA SER A 104 8.75 14.44 -11.52
C SER A 104 7.52 15.14 -12.10
N ARG A 105 6.80 15.93 -11.29
CA ARG A 105 5.68 16.79 -11.75
C ARG A 105 6.13 17.81 -12.80
N ALA A 106 7.27 18.46 -12.59
CA ALA A 106 7.80 19.44 -13.53
C ALA A 106 8.23 18.81 -14.86
N LEU A 107 8.77 17.58 -14.83
CA LEU A 107 9.23 16.86 -16.02
C LEU A 107 8.11 16.17 -16.80
N THR A 108 7.13 15.60 -16.10
CA THR A 108 6.10 14.74 -16.71
C THR A 108 4.71 15.37 -16.78
N GLY A 109 4.50 16.53 -16.13
CA GLY A 109 3.20 17.22 -16.08
C GLY A 109 2.11 16.48 -15.31
N VAL A 110 2.41 15.31 -14.73
CA VAL A 110 1.44 14.42 -14.08
C VAL A 110 1.91 14.10 -12.66
N THR A 111 1.02 14.26 -11.69
CA THR A 111 1.27 13.80 -10.31
C THR A 111 1.26 12.26 -10.29
N PRO A 112 2.17 11.59 -9.54
CA PRO A 112 2.16 10.12 -9.37
C PRO A 112 0.82 9.54 -8.86
N GLN A 113 -0.07 10.41 -8.38
CA GLN A 113 -1.44 10.13 -7.94
C GLN A 113 -2.35 9.58 -9.05
N VAL A 114 -1.98 9.61 -10.34
CA VAL A 114 -2.78 8.89 -11.37
C VAL A 114 -2.76 7.37 -11.12
N GLY A 115 -1.76 6.83 -10.41
CA GLY A 115 -1.80 5.47 -9.87
C GLY A 115 -2.73 5.29 -8.66
N ALA A 116 -3.01 6.37 -7.92
CA ALA A 116 -3.93 6.40 -6.79
C ALA A 116 -5.39 6.72 -7.20
N ALA A 117 -5.63 7.12 -8.46
CA ALA A 117 -6.98 7.37 -8.98
C ALA A 117 -7.83 6.09 -9.11
N LEU A 118 -7.26 4.91 -8.87
CA LEU A 118 -8.00 3.65 -8.73
C LEU A 118 -8.24 3.23 -7.26
N THR A 119 -7.74 4.00 -6.30
CA THR A 119 -8.23 4.04 -4.93
C THR A 119 -9.24 5.18 -4.86
N GLN A 120 -10.42 4.98 -5.43
CA GLN A 120 -11.57 5.70 -4.90
C GLN A 120 -11.63 5.35 -3.41
N PRO A 121 -11.65 6.34 -2.49
CA PRO A 121 -12.08 6.04 -1.14
C PRO A 121 -13.50 5.47 -1.31
N LYS A 122 -13.66 4.18 -1.00
CA LYS A 122 -14.97 3.62 -0.74
C LYS A 122 -15.59 4.58 0.28
N GLU A 123 -16.76 5.15 -0.02
CA GLU A 123 -17.50 5.98 0.93
C GLU A 123 -17.51 5.26 2.28
N GLU A 124 -16.67 5.75 3.20
CA GLU A 124 -16.68 5.31 4.59
C GLU A 124 -17.99 5.84 5.14
N THR A 125 -18.94 4.91 5.29
CA THR A 125 -20.14 5.13 6.10
C THR A 125 -19.69 5.81 7.38
N ALA A 126 -20.24 7.00 7.64
CA ALA A 126 -19.96 7.79 8.82
C ALA A 126 -20.32 6.98 10.07
N GLU A 127 -19.38 6.18 10.57
CA GLU A 127 -19.44 5.64 11.91
C GLU A 127 -19.23 6.82 12.85
N ILE A 128 -20.19 7.01 13.75
CA ILE A 128 -20.16 8.05 14.77
C ILE A 128 -18.94 7.76 15.65
N GLU A 129 -17.84 8.49 15.40
CA GLU A 129 -16.62 8.35 16.19
C GLU A 129 -16.90 8.85 17.61
N THR A 130 -16.64 8.00 18.60
CA THR A 130 -16.76 8.38 20.03
C THR A 130 -15.52 9.16 20.46
N GLU A 131 -15.67 10.06 21.44
CA GLU A 131 -14.58 10.89 21.97
C GLU A 131 -13.35 10.08 22.43
N ILE A 132 -13.55 8.84 22.86
CA ILE A 132 -12.49 7.92 23.28
C ILE A 132 -11.61 7.50 22.08
N VAL A 133 -12.22 7.22 20.92
CA VAL A 133 -11.49 6.83 19.69
C VAL A 133 -10.74 8.02 19.12
N ALA A 134 -11.34 9.22 19.21
CA ALA A 134 -10.69 10.48 18.86
C ALA A 134 -9.45 10.75 19.74
N GLY A 135 -9.59 10.59 21.06
CA GLY A 135 -8.51 10.75 22.03
C GLY A 135 -7.35 9.77 21.83
N LEU A 136 -7.65 8.49 21.56
CA LEU A 136 -6.64 7.47 21.25
C LEU A 136 -5.85 7.80 19.98
N ARG A 137 -6.51 8.28 18.92
CA ARG A 137 -5.81 8.68 17.69
C ARG A 137 -4.93 9.92 17.87
N ILE A 138 -5.34 10.87 18.70
CA ILE A 138 -4.51 12.03 19.06
C ILE A 138 -3.31 11.57 19.89
N ALA A 139 -3.51 10.65 20.84
CA ALA A 139 -2.45 10.08 21.66
C ALA A 139 -1.44 9.25 20.83
N ASP A 140 -1.92 8.46 19.87
CA ASP A 140 -1.09 7.74 18.91
C ASP A 140 -0.31 8.73 18.01
N ALA A 141 -0.97 9.77 17.51
CA ALA A 141 -0.31 10.81 16.71
C ALA A 141 0.80 11.54 17.51
N LEU A 142 0.58 11.78 18.82
CA LEU A 142 1.57 12.38 19.72
C LEU A 142 2.71 11.42 20.05
N SER A 143 2.41 10.16 20.36
CA SER A 143 3.36 9.12 20.76
C SER A 143 4.27 8.68 19.61
N GLU A 144 3.74 8.57 18.40
CA GLU A 144 4.50 8.03 17.26
C GLU A 144 5.32 9.08 16.49
N SER A 145 4.94 10.37 16.54
CA SER A 145 5.45 11.33 15.55
C SER A 145 6.15 12.57 16.09
N GLY A 146 5.81 13.09 17.28
CA GLY A 146 6.27 14.43 17.68
C GLY A 146 6.05 15.51 16.61
N ASN A 147 5.16 15.28 15.63
CA ASN A 147 5.01 16.07 14.42
C ASN A 147 3.63 16.73 14.45
N VAL A 148 3.64 18.05 14.65
CA VAL A 148 2.47 18.93 14.75
C VAL A 148 1.54 18.76 13.55
N THR A 149 2.06 18.40 12.37
CA THR A 149 1.26 18.25 11.14
C THR A 149 0.32 17.05 11.19
N GLN A 150 0.73 15.94 11.82
CA GLN A 150 -0.15 14.77 11.96
C GLN A 150 -1.23 15.00 13.02
N LEU A 151 -0.89 15.74 14.08
CA LEU A 151 -1.84 16.20 15.07
C LEU A 151 -2.89 17.13 14.43
N LEU A 152 -2.46 18.10 13.61
CA LEU A 152 -3.37 18.99 12.90
C LEU A 152 -4.28 18.24 11.92
N ASN A 153 -3.74 17.28 11.16
CA ASN A 153 -4.57 16.46 10.26
C ASN A 153 -5.56 15.56 11.01
N ALA A 154 -5.19 15.03 12.17
CA ALA A 154 -6.09 14.24 13.01
C ALA A 154 -7.21 15.11 13.59
N LEU A 155 -6.86 16.30 14.09
CA LEU A 155 -7.82 17.29 14.58
C LEU A 155 -8.78 17.76 13.47
N GLU A 156 -8.26 18.06 12.27
CA GLU A 156 -9.08 18.49 11.13
C GLU A 156 -10.04 17.39 10.66
N ARG A 157 -9.64 16.11 10.76
CA ARG A 157 -10.52 14.96 10.48
C ARG A 157 -11.64 14.83 11.50
N LEU A 158 -11.33 15.06 12.78
CA LEU A 158 -12.32 15.01 13.86
C LEU A 158 -13.31 16.17 13.79
N GLU A 159 -12.84 17.37 13.42
CA GLU A 159 -13.66 18.55 13.23
C GLU A 159 -14.61 18.41 12.04
N ARG A 160 -14.15 17.82 10.92
CA ARG A 160 -15.01 17.47 9.77
C ARG A 160 -16.06 16.41 10.11
N GLY A 161 -15.82 15.58 11.12
CA GLY A 161 -16.78 14.61 11.66
C GLY A 161 -17.82 15.22 12.60
N GLY A 162 -17.77 16.53 12.86
CA GLY A 162 -18.70 17.23 13.74
C GLY A 162 -18.40 17.07 15.23
N LEU A 163 -17.24 16.52 15.58
CA LEU A 163 -16.85 16.29 16.97
C LEU A 163 -16.22 17.57 17.55
N VAL A 164 -16.92 18.22 18.48
CA VAL A 164 -16.39 19.37 19.23
C VAL A 164 -15.68 18.83 20.46
N LEU A 165 -14.34 18.84 20.44
CA LEU A 165 -13.54 18.45 21.61
C LEU A 165 -13.70 19.50 22.72
N ASP A 166 -14.39 19.15 23.80
CA ASP A 166 -14.41 20.00 25.01
C ASP A 166 -13.01 19.98 25.65
N ASN A 167 -12.26 21.04 25.39
CA ASN A 167 -10.91 21.24 25.93
C ASN A 167 -10.87 21.06 27.46
N ASN A 168 -11.94 21.40 28.19
CA ASN A 168 -11.97 21.26 29.65
C ASN A 168 -12.08 19.79 30.07
N GLY A 169 -12.93 19.01 29.39
CA GLY A 169 -13.06 17.57 29.62
C GLY A 169 -11.78 16.80 29.33
N VAL A 170 -11.11 17.12 28.23
CA VAL A 170 -9.83 16.48 27.84
C VAL A 170 -8.72 16.80 28.83
N ILE A 171 -8.61 18.05 29.29
CA ILE A 171 -7.62 18.45 30.32
C ILE A 171 -7.89 17.72 31.64
N SER A 172 -9.16 17.61 32.05
CA SER A 172 -9.53 16.85 33.27
C SER A 172 -9.12 15.39 33.17
N LEU A 173 -9.39 14.73 32.04
CA LEU A 173 -9.05 13.33 31.81
C LEU A 173 -7.53 13.11 31.79
N LEU A 174 -6.77 14.00 31.13
CA LEU A 174 -5.32 13.94 31.10
C LEU A 174 -4.71 14.05 32.50
N ASN A 175 -5.18 15.01 33.30
CA ASN A 175 -4.71 15.18 34.67
C ASN A 175 -5.04 13.95 35.54
N GLU A 176 -6.23 13.38 35.41
CA GLU A 176 -6.61 12.18 36.14
C GLU A 176 -5.76 10.96 35.73
N THR A 177 -5.46 10.80 34.44
CA THR A 177 -4.59 9.72 33.96
C THR A 177 -3.16 9.88 34.45
N LEU A 178 -2.62 11.11 34.46
CA LEU A 178 -1.30 11.43 34.99
C LEU A 178 -1.22 11.17 36.50
N ASP A 179 -2.24 11.54 37.27
CA ASP A 179 -2.32 11.26 38.70
C ASP A 179 -2.43 9.75 38.98
N ASN A 180 -3.18 9.00 38.16
CA ASN A 180 -3.27 7.55 38.25
C ASN A 180 -1.95 6.86 37.93
N TYR A 181 -1.21 7.35 36.92
CA TYR A 181 0.12 6.86 36.59
C TYR A 181 1.12 7.15 37.72
N ALA A 182 1.13 8.38 38.24
CA ALA A 182 1.98 8.77 39.36
C ALA A 182 1.69 7.94 40.62
N ARG A 183 0.42 7.60 40.89
CA ARG A 183 0.03 6.71 42.01
C ARG A 183 0.51 5.27 41.81
N ARG A 184 0.44 4.72 40.59
CA ARG A 184 0.90 3.36 40.28
C ARG A 184 2.41 3.19 40.33
N HIS A 185 3.17 4.26 40.07
CA HIS A 185 4.64 4.23 40.04
C HIS A 185 5.31 4.83 41.29
N LYS A 186 4.54 5.18 42.33
CA LYS A 186 5.02 5.56 43.67
C LYS A 186 4.85 4.46 44.74
N ALA A 187 4.40 3.26 44.37
CA ALA A 187 4.29 2.10 45.24
C ALA A 187 5.47 1.13 45.02
#